data_AF-A0A074WRP1-F1
#
_entry.id   AF-A0A074WRP1-F1
#
_cell.length_a   1.000
_cell.length_b   1.000
_cell.length_c   1.000
_cell.angle_alpha   90.00
_cell.angle_beta   90.00
_cell.angle_gamma   90.00
#
_symmetry.space_group_name_H-M   'P 1'
#
loop_
_entity.id
_entity.type
_entity.pdbx_description
1 polymer ?
#
loop_
_entity_poly.entity_id
_entity_poly.type
_entity_poly.pdbx_seq_one_letter_code
_entity_poly.pdbx_strand_id
1 'polypeptide(L)'
;MGGDLNLKKSWHPVLMSNQKRVWEEEKKALDERKKIDQVLKERAEERQIQELQQMQEAAGGRKRVDRVDWMYGGPADGQKGTTEEMEAYLLGKRRLDGLVKRDATEAMQKAAAVGPSALQIANNQKDIAAKVRNDPMLAIKQQEQAALEAMMTERLAKLAVMQSNATELEADRRKRLAELEERDRIQKEEDDRKRSEKGKFVGQLRSQADMGQGGGLGARLAGRTGLQRLAGDE
;
A
#
# COMPACT_ATOMS: atom_id res chain seq x y z
N MET A 1 23.47 17.52 50.73
CA MET A 1 24.30 17.01 49.61
C MET A 1 23.64 17.42 48.30
N GLY A 2 24.28 18.27 47.49
CA GLY A 2 23.74 18.70 46.20
C GLY A 2 24.10 17.70 45.11
N GLY A 3 23.09 17.17 44.40
CA GLY A 3 23.31 16.26 43.26
C GLY A 3 23.93 16.96 42.04
N ASP A 4 24.50 16.16 41.13
CA ASP A 4 25.17 16.63 39.92
C ASP A 4 24.24 17.51 39.06
N LEU A 5 24.65 18.76 38.82
CA LEU A 5 23.92 19.75 38.05
C LEU A 5 23.79 19.34 36.57
N ASN A 6 24.70 18.52 36.07
CA ASN A 6 24.71 18.07 34.68
C ASN A 6 23.51 17.19 34.34
N LEU A 7 22.97 16.44 35.32
CA LEU A 7 21.76 15.63 35.15
C LEU A 7 20.50 16.47 34.89
N LYS A 8 20.55 17.79 35.15
CA LYS A 8 19.47 18.73 34.81
C LYS A 8 19.61 19.30 33.39
N LYS A 9 20.66 18.95 32.66
CA LYS A 9 20.91 19.42 31.30
C LYS A 9 20.39 18.39 30.30
N SER A 10 19.62 18.84 29.33
CA SER A 10 18.98 18.00 28.31
C SER A 10 19.97 17.29 27.38
N TRP A 11 21.20 17.78 27.27
CA TRP A 11 22.24 17.18 26.43
C TRP A 11 23.05 16.07 27.14
N HIS A 12 22.88 15.88 28.45
CA HIS A 12 23.71 14.95 29.21
C HIS A 12 23.40 13.49 28.85
N PRO A 13 24.39 12.66 28.47
CA PRO A 13 24.14 11.32 27.92
C PRO A 13 23.59 10.33 28.95
N VAL A 14 23.85 10.56 30.25
CA VAL A 14 23.37 9.67 31.34
C VAL A 14 21.88 9.87 31.64
N LEU A 15 21.25 10.91 31.08
CA LEU A 15 19.82 11.10 31.27
C LEU A 15 19.04 9.95 30.60
N MET A 16 18.10 9.33 31.33
CA MET A 16 17.34 8.17 30.84
C MET A 16 16.63 8.41 29.49
N SER A 17 16.20 9.64 29.20
CA SER A 17 15.61 9.99 27.90
C SER A 17 16.62 9.91 26.76
N ASN A 18 17.86 10.34 26.99
CA ASN A 18 18.92 10.31 26.00
C ASN A 18 19.43 8.88 25.79
N GLN A 19 19.56 8.11 26.88
CA GLN A 19 19.88 6.68 26.80
C GLN A 19 18.82 5.91 26.00
N LYS A 20 17.53 6.20 26.23
CA LYS A 20 16.44 5.61 25.42
C LYS A 20 16.57 5.96 23.95
N ARG A 21 16.83 7.24 23.61
CA ARG A 21 17.01 7.66 22.22
C ARG A 21 18.20 6.97 21.55
N VAL A 22 19.34 6.88 22.25
CA VAL A 22 20.52 6.15 21.75
C VAL A 22 20.19 4.68 21.53
N TRP A 23 19.52 4.03 22.49
CA TRP A 23 19.12 2.64 22.39
C TRP A 23 18.14 2.38 21.24
N GLU A 24 17.18 3.28 21.00
CA GLU A 24 16.24 3.19 19.88
C GLU A 24 16.96 3.28 18.53
N GLU A 25 17.91 4.22 18.39
CA GLU A 25 18.72 4.37 17.18
C GLU A 25 19.67 3.18 16.98
N GLU A 26 20.30 2.69 18.04
CA GLU A 26 21.15 1.48 17.99
C GLU A 26 20.33 0.25 17.58
N LYS A 27 19.13 0.09 18.13
CA LYS A 27 18.22 -1.00 17.78
C LYS A 27 17.82 -0.91 16.30
N LYS A 28 17.46 0.28 15.83
CA LYS A 28 17.12 0.52 14.43
C LYS A 28 18.31 0.20 13.50
N ALA A 29 19.51 0.64 13.87
CA ALA A 29 20.72 0.34 13.11
C ALA A 29 21.05 -1.17 13.07
N LEU A 30 20.77 -1.90 14.16
CA LEU A 30 20.92 -3.36 14.18
C LEU A 30 19.90 -4.06 13.27
N ASP A 31 18.65 -3.59 13.24
CA ASP A 31 17.62 -4.16 12.36
C ASP A 31 17.92 -3.87 10.88
N GLU A 32 18.40 -2.66 10.57
CA GLU A 32 18.90 -2.30 9.23
C GLU A 32 20.07 -3.20 8.80
N ARG A 33 21.05 -3.44 9.69
CA ARG A 33 22.17 -4.36 9.43
C ARG A 33 21.68 -5.78 9.14
N LYS A 34 20.77 -6.31 9.95
CA LYS A 34 20.18 -7.65 9.71
C LYS A 34 19.48 -7.73 8.35
N LYS A 35 18.75 -6.67 7.97
CA LYS A 35 18.07 -6.61 6.66
C LYS A 35 19.10 -6.61 5.51
N ILE A 36 20.18 -5.86 5.67
CA ILE A 36 21.28 -5.82 4.69
C ILE A 36 21.96 -7.20 4.60
N ASP A 37 22.27 -7.83 5.72
CA ASP A 37 22.89 -9.14 5.77
C ASP A 37 22.00 -10.21 5.11
N GLN A 38 20.69 -10.13 5.32
CA GLN A 38 19.72 -10.98 4.63
C GLN A 38 19.79 -10.79 3.10
N VAL A 39 19.75 -9.55 2.61
CA VAL A 39 19.82 -9.25 1.16
C VAL A 39 21.16 -9.68 0.57
N LEU A 40 22.26 -9.51 1.32
CA LEU A 40 23.59 -9.96 0.88
C LEU A 40 23.64 -11.49 0.76
N LYS A 41 23.00 -12.21 1.69
CA LYS A 41 22.88 -13.67 1.63
C LYS A 41 22.02 -14.11 0.45
N GLU A 42 20.85 -13.51 0.25
CA GLU A 42 19.98 -13.78 -0.91
C GLU A 42 20.75 -13.56 -2.23
N ARG A 43 21.50 -12.45 -2.36
CA ARG A 43 22.33 -12.18 -3.54
C ARG A 43 23.47 -13.18 -3.72
N ALA A 44 24.05 -13.67 -2.62
CA ALA A 44 25.08 -14.71 -2.67
C ALA A 44 24.48 -16.05 -3.15
N GLU A 45 23.30 -16.42 -2.67
CA GLU A 45 22.55 -17.60 -3.10
C GLU A 45 22.17 -17.49 -4.59
N GLU A 46 21.68 -16.33 -5.04
CA GLU A 46 21.40 -16.06 -6.45
C GLU A 46 22.65 -16.26 -7.34
N ARG A 47 23.81 -15.75 -6.90
CA ARG A 47 25.08 -15.96 -7.63
C ARG A 47 25.50 -17.42 -7.66
N GLN A 48 25.37 -18.14 -6.56
CA GLN A 48 25.68 -19.58 -6.51
C GLN A 48 24.79 -20.38 -7.45
N ILE A 49 23.50 -20.05 -7.52
CA ILE A 49 22.57 -20.67 -8.45
C ILE A 49 22.94 -20.34 -9.91
N GLN A 50 23.30 -19.09 -10.20
CA GLN A 50 23.75 -18.68 -11.53
C GLN A 50 25.05 -19.39 -11.94
N GLU A 51 26.01 -19.54 -11.02
CA GLU A 51 27.27 -20.25 -11.27
C GLU A 51 27.02 -21.74 -11.55
N LEU A 52 26.13 -22.38 -10.79
CA LEU A 52 25.72 -23.77 -11.04
C LEU A 52 25.02 -23.92 -12.39
N GLN A 53 24.15 -22.97 -12.77
CA GLN A 53 23.51 -22.97 -14.08
C GLN A 53 24.53 -22.80 -15.20
N GLN A 54 25.47 -21.87 -15.06
CA GLN A 54 26.55 -21.66 -16.02
C GLN A 54 27.43 -22.91 -16.15
N MET A 55 27.71 -23.60 -15.04
CA MET A 55 28.45 -24.87 -15.05
C MET A 55 27.66 -25.98 -15.76
N GLN A 56 26.35 -26.08 -15.55
CA GLN A 56 25.49 -27.03 -16.27
C GLN A 56 25.45 -26.72 -17.78
N GLU A 57 25.37 -25.44 -18.17
CA GLU A 57 25.42 -25.01 -19.57
C GLU A 57 26.78 -25.33 -20.21
N ALA A 58 27.88 -25.06 -19.50
CA ALA A 58 29.24 -25.39 -19.96
C ALA A 58 29.44 -26.92 -20.11
N ALA A 59 28.78 -27.72 -19.28
CA ALA A 59 28.74 -29.17 -19.40
C ALA A 59 27.80 -29.68 -20.52
N GLY A 60 27.09 -28.79 -21.23
CA GLY A 60 26.21 -29.12 -22.35
C GLY A 60 24.71 -29.22 -22.00
N GLY A 61 24.30 -28.73 -20.83
CA GLY A 61 22.90 -28.66 -20.41
C GLY A 61 22.06 -27.67 -21.22
N ARG A 62 20.72 -27.79 -21.13
CA ARG A 62 19.79 -26.87 -21.80
C ARG A 62 19.83 -25.49 -21.13
N LYS A 63 20.14 -24.46 -21.91
CA LYS A 63 20.17 -23.06 -21.46
C LYS A 63 18.77 -22.54 -21.11
N ARG A 64 18.61 -21.99 -19.90
CA ARG A 64 17.38 -21.29 -19.52
C ARG A 64 17.36 -19.90 -20.18
N VAL A 65 16.20 -19.48 -20.67
CA VAL A 65 16.04 -18.12 -21.22
C VAL A 65 15.98 -17.14 -20.04
N ASP A 66 16.92 -16.20 -19.99
CA ASP A 66 16.96 -15.12 -18.98
C ASP A 66 15.88 -14.08 -19.32
N ARG A 67 14.65 -14.34 -18.86
CA ARG A 67 13.47 -13.49 -19.06
C ARG A 67 12.98 -13.00 -17.71
N VAL A 68 12.55 -11.75 -17.69
CA VAL A 68 11.87 -11.13 -16.54
C VAL A 68 10.45 -11.68 -16.43
N ASP A 69 10.30 -12.83 -15.78
CA ASP A 69 9.04 -13.58 -15.71
C ASP A 69 7.89 -12.75 -15.10
N TRP A 70 8.15 -11.85 -14.15
CA TRP A 70 7.10 -11.01 -13.55
C TRP A 70 6.53 -9.94 -14.50
N MET A 71 7.30 -9.53 -15.53
CA MET A 71 6.90 -8.49 -16.48
C MET A 71 6.31 -9.08 -17.76
N TYR A 72 6.72 -10.29 -18.14
CA TYR A 72 6.29 -10.95 -19.38
C TYR A 72 5.43 -12.20 -19.17
N GLY A 73 5.33 -12.71 -17.94
CA GLY A 73 4.43 -13.78 -17.55
C GLY A 73 3.00 -13.29 -17.36
N GLY A 74 2.36 -12.82 -18.43
CA GLY A 74 0.92 -12.62 -18.43
C GLY A 74 0.18 -13.97 -18.37
N PRO A 75 -1.08 -14.03 -17.91
CA PRO A 75 -1.86 -15.27 -17.85
C PRO A 75 -2.06 -15.99 -19.21
N ALA A 76 -1.64 -15.37 -20.32
CA ALA A 76 -1.62 -15.96 -21.65
C ALA A 76 -0.23 -16.48 -22.08
N ASP A 77 0.87 -16.12 -21.40
CA ASP A 77 2.23 -16.52 -21.77
C ASP A 77 2.52 -17.94 -21.25
N GLY A 78 2.01 -18.93 -22.00
CA GLY A 78 2.17 -20.34 -21.67
C GLY A 78 1.00 -21.24 -22.09
N GLN A 79 -0.19 -20.67 -22.38
CA GLN A 79 -1.30 -21.45 -22.94
C GLN A 79 -1.09 -21.70 -24.44
N LYS A 80 -0.34 -22.75 -24.75
CA LYS A 80 -0.21 -23.33 -26.10
C LYS A 80 -1.51 -23.99 -26.63
N GLY A 81 -2.70 -23.59 -26.16
CA GLY A 81 -3.92 -24.37 -26.35
C GLY A 81 -5.25 -23.62 -26.49
N THR A 82 -5.28 -22.29 -26.64
CA THR A 82 -6.55 -21.55 -26.69
C THR A 82 -6.73 -20.63 -27.90
N THR A 83 -6.03 -20.88 -29.02
CA THR A 83 -6.11 -19.99 -30.20
C THR A 83 -7.12 -20.42 -31.25
N GLU A 84 -7.70 -21.63 -31.20
CA GLU A 84 -8.67 -22.02 -32.25
C GLU A 84 -10.07 -22.31 -31.68
N GLU A 85 -10.16 -23.01 -30.56
CA GLU A 85 -11.47 -23.40 -29.99
C GLU A 85 -12.13 -22.24 -29.23
N MET A 86 -11.34 -21.48 -28.47
CA MET A 86 -11.78 -20.30 -27.74
C MET A 86 -12.12 -19.15 -28.70
N GLU A 87 -11.31 -18.95 -29.74
CA GLU A 87 -11.53 -17.94 -30.78
C GLU A 87 -12.74 -18.29 -31.66
N ALA A 88 -12.97 -19.57 -31.97
CA ALA A 88 -14.15 -20.00 -32.72
C ALA A 88 -15.45 -19.88 -31.91
N TYR A 89 -15.39 -20.05 -30.59
CA TYR A 89 -16.52 -19.87 -29.68
C TYR A 89 -16.87 -18.38 -29.51
N LEU A 90 -15.86 -17.52 -29.35
CA LEU A 90 -16.04 -16.07 -29.30
C LEU A 90 -16.50 -15.47 -30.64
N LEU A 91 -16.18 -16.11 -31.77
CA LEU A 91 -16.63 -15.71 -33.11
C LEU A 91 -17.95 -16.39 -33.55
N GLY A 92 -18.58 -17.19 -32.70
CA GLY A 92 -19.91 -17.77 -32.91
C GLY A 92 -20.08 -18.62 -34.18
N LYS A 93 -18.99 -19.15 -34.76
CA LYS A 93 -18.97 -19.64 -36.16
C LYS A 93 -19.02 -21.17 -36.32
N ARG A 94 -19.32 -21.94 -35.27
CA ARG A 94 -19.57 -23.40 -35.37
C ARG A 94 -20.91 -23.78 -34.78
N ARG A 95 -21.83 -24.28 -35.61
CA ARG A 95 -22.97 -25.08 -35.17
C ARG A 95 -22.42 -26.41 -34.65
N LEU A 96 -22.89 -26.84 -33.47
CA LEU A 96 -22.48 -28.06 -32.76
C LEU A 96 -22.98 -29.36 -33.43
N ASP A 97 -23.18 -29.40 -34.74
CA ASP A 97 -23.80 -30.56 -35.44
C ASP A 97 -22.81 -31.69 -35.76
N GLY A 98 -21.51 -31.45 -35.61
CA GLY A 98 -20.45 -32.41 -35.96
C GLY A 98 -20.04 -33.37 -34.84
N LEU A 99 -20.45 -33.14 -33.59
CA LEU A 99 -19.96 -33.89 -32.42
C LEU A 99 -20.92 -35.00 -31.95
N VAL A 100 -22.11 -35.11 -32.53
CA VAL A 100 -23.17 -36.05 -32.06
C VAL A 100 -23.28 -37.33 -32.91
N LYS A 101 -22.54 -37.46 -34.01
CA LYS A 101 -22.73 -38.56 -34.99
C LYS A 101 -21.65 -39.65 -35.05
N ARG A 102 -20.66 -39.64 -34.16
CA ARG A 102 -19.73 -40.75 -33.94
C ARG A 102 -19.80 -41.00 -32.44
N ASP A 103 -20.63 -41.90 -31.92
CA ASP A 103 -20.25 -43.30 -31.65
C ASP A 103 -21.46 -44.15 -31.17
N ALA A 104 -22.70 -43.75 -31.46
CA ALA A 104 -23.88 -44.42 -30.90
C ALA A 104 -24.10 -45.86 -31.44
N THR A 105 -23.65 -46.13 -32.67
CA THR A 105 -23.88 -47.43 -33.34
C THR A 105 -22.87 -48.50 -32.92
N GLU A 106 -21.64 -48.13 -32.58
CA GLU A 106 -20.61 -49.10 -32.14
C GLU A 106 -20.81 -49.52 -30.68
N ALA A 107 -21.32 -48.63 -29.84
CA ALA A 107 -21.66 -48.95 -28.45
C ALA A 107 -22.85 -49.92 -28.33
N MET A 108 -23.85 -49.81 -29.22
CA MET A 108 -25.00 -50.73 -29.25
C MET A 108 -24.65 -52.15 -29.68
N GLN A 109 -23.66 -52.32 -30.57
CA GLN A 109 -23.26 -53.65 -31.07
C GLN A 109 -22.47 -54.46 -30.05
N LYS A 110 -21.67 -53.82 -29.18
CA LYS A 110 -20.94 -54.52 -28.10
C LYS A 110 -21.83 -54.94 -26.93
N ALA A 111 -22.98 -54.29 -26.73
CA ALA A 111 -23.91 -54.64 -25.65
C ALA A 111 -24.75 -55.90 -25.93
N ALA A 112 -24.78 -56.39 -27.17
CA ALA A 112 -25.60 -57.53 -27.58
C ALA A 112 -24.93 -58.92 -27.40
N ALA A 113 -23.67 -58.97 -26.94
CA ALA A 113 -22.87 -60.19 -26.91
C ALA A 113 -22.77 -60.90 -25.53
N VAL A 114 -23.56 -60.50 -24.52
CA VAL A 114 -23.53 -61.11 -23.18
C VAL A 114 -24.91 -61.66 -22.80
N GLY A 115 -24.99 -62.97 -22.59
CA GLY A 115 -26.23 -63.72 -22.33
C GLY A 115 -26.94 -63.38 -21.01
N PRO A 116 -28.13 -63.98 -20.77
CA PRO A 116 -29.14 -63.48 -19.84
C PRO A 116 -28.93 -63.93 -18.39
N SER A 117 -27.76 -63.65 -17.81
CA SER A 117 -27.48 -63.92 -16.38
C SER A 117 -26.78 -62.75 -15.68
N ALA A 118 -27.09 -61.52 -16.09
CA ALA A 118 -26.56 -60.29 -15.47
C ALA A 118 -27.65 -59.26 -15.10
N LEU A 119 -28.91 -59.67 -14.97
CA LEU A 119 -30.04 -58.74 -14.80
C LEU A 119 -30.43 -58.42 -13.34
N GLN A 120 -29.61 -58.79 -12.35
CA GLN A 120 -29.94 -58.54 -10.92
C GLN A 120 -29.06 -57.50 -10.21
N ILE A 121 -28.10 -56.85 -10.88
CA ILE A 121 -27.25 -55.80 -10.29
C ILE A 121 -27.52 -54.43 -10.94
N ALA A 122 -28.78 -54.13 -11.27
CA ALA A 122 -29.09 -52.94 -12.06
C ALA A 122 -29.23 -51.65 -11.23
N ASN A 123 -29.48 -51.70 -9.92
CA ASN A 123 -29.89 -50.52 -9.14
C ASN A 123 -29.42 -50.48 -7.68
N ASN A 124 -28.17 -50.87 -7.39
CA ASN A 124 -27.63 -50.61 -6.06
C ASN A 124 -27.25 -49.12 -5.94
N GLN A 125 -27.89 -48.39 -5.01
CA GLN A 125 -27.59 -46.96 -4.76
C GLN A 125 -26.09 -46.70 -4.53
N LYS A 126 -25.39 -47.67 -3.93
CA LYS A 126 -23.94 -47.64 -3.73
C LYS A 126 -23.15 -47.69 -5.04
N ASP A 127 -23.63 -48.43 -6.04
CA ASP A 127 -23.01 -48.54 -7.36
C ASP A 127 -23.25 -47.27 -8.20
N ILE A 128 -24.43 -46.67 -8.09
CA ILE A 128 -24.73 -45.36 -8.68
C ILE A 128 -23.83 -44.27 -8.05
N ALA A 129 -23.68 -44.27 -6.74
CA ALA A 129 -22.79 -43.32 -6.05
C ALA A 129 -21.31 -43.51 -6.45
N ALA A 130 -20.86 -44.75 -6.65
CA ALA A 130 -19.51 -45.04 -7.15
C ALA A 130 -19.31 -44.53 -8.59
N LYS A 131 -20.30 -44.70 -9.47
CA LYS A 131 -20.27 -44.19 -10.84
C LYS A 131 -20.24 -42.66 -10.90
N VAL A 132 -21.03 -41.99 -10.06
CA VAL A 132 -21.03 -40.53 -9.93
C VAL A 132 -19.70 -40.03 -9.38
N ARG A 133 -19.11 -40.73 -8.41
CA ARG A 133 -17.79 -40.37 -7.83
C ARG A 133 -16.63 -40.59 -8.80
N ASN A 134 -16.70 -41.64 -9.62
CA ASN A 134 -15.67 -42.00 -10.59
C ASN A 134 -15.92 -41.36 -11.97
N ASP A 135 -16.88 -40.44 -12.09
CA ASP A 135 -17.14 -39.73 -13.33
C ASP A 135 -16.06 -38.64 -13.54
N PRO A 136 -15.20 -38.77 -14.57
CA PRO A 136 -14.13 -37.81 -14.83
C PRO A 136 -14.67 -36.40 -15.16
N MET A 137 -15.86 -36.30 -15.76
CA MET A 137 -16.47 -35.01 -16.08
C MET A 137 -16.91 -34.27 -14.81
N LEU A 138 -17.47 -35.00 -13.84
CA LEU A 138 -17.85 -34.42 -12.56
C LEU A 138 -16.63 -34.01 -11.74
N ALA A 139 -15.56 -34.82 -11.78
CA ALA A 139 -14.31 -34.51 -11.10
C ALA A 139 -13.66 -33.22 -11.64
N ILE A 140 -13.60 -33.05 -12.96
CA ILE A 140 -13.07 -31.82 -13.59
C ILE A 140 -13.91 -30.61 -13.20
N LYS A 141 -15.25 -30.72 -13.25
CA LYS A 141 -16.15 -29.62 -12.87
C LYS A 141 -16.01 -29.24 -11.39
N GLN A 142 -15.86 -30.21 -10.49
CA GLN A 142 -15.61 -29.93 -9.07
C GLN A 142 -14.24 -29.28 -8.87
N GLN A 143 -13.22 -29.69 -9.61
CA GLN A 143 -11.89 -29.08 -9.55
C GLN A 143 -11.91 -27.64 -10.07
N GLU A 144 -12.65 -27.35 -11.15
CA GLU A 144 -12.85 -25.99 -11.66
C GLU A 144 -13.57 -25.10 -10.65
N GLN A 145 -14.64 -25.61 -10.02
CA GLN A 145 -15.37 -24.87 -8.98
C GLN A 145 -14.47 -24.59 -7.77
N ALA A 146 -13.74 -25.60 -7.28
CA ALA A 146 -12.82 -25.44 -6.16
C ALA A 146 -11.68 -24.48 -6.48
N ALA A 147 -11.14 -24.51 -7.70
CA ALA A 147 -10.12 -23.56 -8.15
C ALA A 147 -10.67 -22.13 -8.22
N LEU A 148 -11.91 -21.96 -8.68
CA LEU A 148 -12.55 -20.65 -8.77
C LEU A 148 -12.86 -20.09 -7.37
N GLU A 149 -13.35 -20.93 -6.46
CA GLU A 149 -13.54 -20.56 -5.04
C GLU A 149 -12.22 -20.21 -4.36
N ALA A 150 -11.15 -20.98 -4.59
CA ALA A 150 -9.81 -20.68 -4.08
C ALA A 150 -9.29 -19.33 -4.61
N MET A 151 -9.45 -19.05 -5.90
CA MET A 151 -9.06 -17.76 -6.47
C MET A 151 -9.88 -16.59 -5.91
N MET A 152 -11.18 -16.78 -5.72
CA MET A 152 -12.05 -15.75 -5.14
C MET A 152 -11.70 -15.48 -3.68
N THR A 153 -11.42 -16.51 -2.89
CA THR A 153 -11.03 -16.37 -1.47
C THR A 153 -9.68 -15.67 -1.34
N GLU A 154 -8.68 -16.04 -2.14
CA GLU A 154 -7.38 -15.35 -2.22
C GLU A 154 -7.54 -13.87 -2.62
N ARG A 155 -8.39 -13.58 -3.61
CA ARG A 155 -8.68 -12.20 -4.03
C ARG A 155 -9.33 -11.39 -2.91
N LEU A 156 -10.29 -11.98 -2.20
CA LEU A 156 -10.97 -11.33 -1.08
C LEU A 156 -10.00 -11.10 0.10
N ALA A 157 -9.16 -12.07 0.43
CA ALA A 157 -8.13 -11.92 1.45
C ALA A 157 -7.15 -10.79 1.09
N LYS A 158 -6.68 -10.75 -0.16
CA LYS A 158 -5.81 -9.68 -0.65
C LYS A 158 -6.49 -8.31 -0.59
N LEU A 159 -7.76 -8.21 -0.97
CA LEU A 159 -8.53 -6.96 -0.87
C LEU A 159 -8.71 -6.52 0.58
N ALA A 160 -8.98 -7.44 1.51
CA ALA A 160 -9.10 -7.14 2.93
C ALA A 160 -7.78 -6.62 3.54
N VAL A 161 -6.65 -7.22 3.14
CA VAL A 161 -5.31 -6.72 3.53
C VAL A 161 -5.05 -5.32 2.96
N MET A 162 -5.40 -5.06 1.69
CA MET A 162 -5.24 -3.73 1.10
C MET A 162 -6.13 -2.69 1.79
N GLN A 163 -7.35 -3.05 2.17
CA GLN A 163 -8.28 -2.17 2.88
C GLN A 163 -7.80 -1.84 4.30
N SER A 164 -7.37 -2.84 5.07
CA SER A 164 -6.82 -2.60 6.42
C SER A 164 -5.60 -1.69 6.38
N ASN A 165 -4.63 -1.97 5.51
CA ASN A 165 -3.47 -1.09 5.31
C ASN A 165 -3.87 0.35 4.91
N ALA A 166 -4.88 0.51 4.05
CA ALA A 166 -5.38 1.83 3.69
C ALA A 166 -5.99 2.57 4.89
N THR A 167 -6.79 1.87 5.72
CA THR A 167 -7.37 2.48 6.93
C THR A 167 -6.31 2.89 7.96
N GLU A 168 -5.24 2.10 8.12
CA GLU A 168 -4.11 2.45 9.00
C GLU A 168 -3.38 3.70 8.51
N LEU A 169 -3.08 3.78 7.22
CA LEU A 169 -2.47 4.96 6.60
C LEU A 169 -3.36 6.21 6.72
N GLU A 170 -4.68 6.07 6.56
CA GLU A 170 -5.62 7.17 6.78
C GLU A 170 -5.66 7.61 8.24
N ALA A 171 -5.66 6.68 9.20
CA ALA A 171 -5.62 7.00 10.62
C ALA A 171 -4.34 7.76 10.99
N ASP A 172 -3.19 7.32 10.49
CA ASP A 172 -1.91 8.00 10.71
C ASP A 172 -1.86 9.38 10.04
N ARG A 173 -2.42 9.52 8.83
CA ARG A 173 -2.54 10.82 8.17
C ARG A 173 -3.42 11.77 8.98
N ARG A 174 -4.56 11.30 9.49
CA ARG A 174 -5.45 12.11 10.35
C ARG A 174 -4.75 12.57 11.63
N LYS A 175 -3.99 11.67 12.30
CA LYS A 175 -3.20 12.03 13.49
C LYS A 175 -2.16 13.12 13.18
N ARG A 176 -1.41 12.97 12.08
CA ARG A 176 -0.40 13.97 11.67
C ARG A 176 -1.02 15.33 11.35
N LEU A 177 -2.19 15.34 10.68
CA LEU A 177 -2.90 16.58 10.38
C LEU A 177 -3.41 17.26 11.66
N ALA A 178 -3.98 16.50 12.60
CA ALA A 178 -4.41 17.04 13.89
C ALA A 178 -3.25 17.60 14.71
N GLU A 179 -2.10 16.94 14.72
CA GLU A 179 -0.89 17.43 15.40
C GLU A 179 -0.36 18.73 14.76
N LEU A 180 -0.43 18.84 13.43
CA LEU A 180 -0.03 20.04 12.71
C LEU A 180 -0.98 21.21 13.02
N GLU A 181 -2.29 20.96 13.02
CA GLU A 181 -3.30 21.97 13.34
C GLU A 181 -3.18 22.50 14.77
N GLU A 182 -2.92 21.61 15.75
CA GLU A 182 -2.63 22.02 17.13
C GLU A 182 -1.35 22.87 17.22
N ARG A 183 -0.27 22.50 16.51
CA ARG A 183 0.94 23.31 16.44
C ARG A 183 0.69 24.69 15.85
N ASP A 184 -0.05 24.77 14.75
CA ASP A 184 -0.37 26.03 14.09
C ASP A 184 -1.25 26.91 14.99
N ARG A 185 -2.20 26.32 15.73
CA ARG A 185 -3.02 27.06 16.71
C ARG A 185 -2.15 27.67 17.81
N ILE A 186 -1.23 26.89 18.37
CA ILE A 186 -0.30 27.36 19.41
C ILE A 186 0.59 28.48 18.87
N GLN A 187 1.16 28.33 17.67
CA GLN A 187 1.99 29.37 17.05
C GLN A 187 1.21 30.67 16.84
N LYS A 188 -0.03 30.57 16.36
CA LYS A 188 -0.89 31.73 16.16
C LYS A 188 -1.20 32.45 17.47
N GLU A 189 -1.53 31.71 18.53
CA GLU A 189 -1.76 32.27 19.86
C GLU A 189 -0.50 32.96 20.42
N GLU A 190 0.69 32.38 20.21
CA GLU A 190 1.94 33.01 20.62
C GLU A 190 2.23 34.30 19.86
N ASP A 191 1.97 34.31 18.54
CA ASP A 191 2.19 35.48 17.71
C ASP A 191 1.18 36.60 18.01
N ASP A 192 -0.08 36.25 18.28
CA ASP A 192 -1.09 37.19 18.76
C ASP A 192 -0.74 37.74 20.14
N ARG A 193 -0.22 36.90 21.05
CA ARG A 193 0.29 37.33 22.36
C ARG A 193 1.43 38.35 22.19
N LYS A 194 2.44 38.03 21.38
CA LYS A 194 3.58 38.93 21.09
C LYS A 194 3.11 40.24 20.45
N ARG A 195 2.14 40.18 19.51
CA ARG A 195 1.56 41.37 18.87
C ARG A 195 0.82 42.24 19.87
N SER A 196 0.08 41.64 20.81
CA SER A 196 -0.63 42.38 21.86
C SER A 196 0.33 43.05 22.86
N GLU A 197 1.41 42.37 23.27
CA GLU A 197 2.43 42.94 24.16
C GLU A 197 3.18 44.09 23.50
N LYS A 198 3.56 43.93 22.23
CA LYS A 198 4.19 45.00 21.45
C LYS A 198 3.23 46.16 21.21
N GLY A 199 1.95 45.89 20.95
CA GLY A 199 0.90 46.90 20.81
C GLY A 199 0.66 47.68 22.09
N LYS A 200 0.67 47.02 23.26
CA LYS A 200 0.59 47.65 24.58
C LYS A 200 1.81 48.52 24.85
N PHE A 201 3.02 48.05 24.53
CA PHE A 201 4.25 48.84 24.67
C PHE A 201 4.24 50.10 23.80
N VAL A 202 3.88 49.97 22.52
CA VAL A 202 3.77 51.12 21.60
C VAL A 202 2.66 52.07 22.04
N GLY A 203 1.51 51.54 22.47
CA GLY A 203 0.40 52.34 23.01
C GLY A 203 0.78 53.10 24.27
N GLN A 204 1.53 52.48 25.17
CA GLN A 204 2.03 53.11 26.40
C GLN A 204 3.10 54.17 26.12
N LEU A 205 4.01 53.93 25.18
CA LEU A 205 4.94 54.96 24.68
C LEU A 205 4.20 56.14 24.05
N ARG A 206 3.14 55.88 23.27
CA ARG A 206 2.32 56.93 22.65
C ARG A 206 1.57 57.74 23.70
N SER A 207 0.98 57.09 24.69
CA SER A 207 0.29 57.74 25.81
C SER A 207 1.25 58.53 26.71
N GLN A 208 2.44 58.00 26.97
CA GLN A 208 3.47 58.70 27.74
C GLN A 208 4.03 59.91 26.99
N ALA A 209 4.16 59.84 25.65
CA ALA A 209 4.52 60.98 24.82
C ALA A 209 3.42 62.05 24.77
N ASP A 210 2.15 61.67 24.91
CA ASP A 210 1.01 62.60 24.97
C ASP A 210 0.85 63.26 26.36
N MET A 211 1.19 62.53 27.43
CA MET A 211 1.18 63.02 28.83
C MET A 211 2.46 63.76 29.24
N GLY A 212 3.59 63.48 28.58
CA GLY A 212 4.90 64.05 28.86
C GLY A 212 5.07 65.44 28.25
N GLN A 213 4.63 66.46 29.00
CA GLN A 213 5.08 67.85 28.94
C GLN A 213 5.49 68.36 27.53
N GLY A 214 4.49 68.57 26.67
CA GLY A 214 4.67 69.30 25.42
C GLY A 214 3.73 68.80 24.34
N GLY A 215 2.51 69.33 24.33
CA GLY A 215 1.41 68.96 23.44
C GLY A 215 1.85 68.45 22.07
N GLY A 216 1.31 67.31 21.67
CA GLY A 216 1.70 66.57 20.46
C GLY A 216 1.67 67.43 19.20
N LEU A 217 2.33 66.93 18.15
CA LEU A 217 2.48 67.60 16.84
C LEU A 217 1.17 68.19 16.27
N GLY A 218 0.02 67.59 16.56
CA GLY A 218 -1.31 68.11 16.20
C GLY A 218 -1.68 69.43 16.87
N ALA A 219 -1.36 69.61 18.16
CA ALA A 219 -1.55 70.88 18.87
C ALA A 219 -0.58 71.97 18.38
N ARG A 220 0.61 71.57 17.93
CA ARG A 220 1.64 72.50 17.41
C ARG A 220 1.34 72.97 15.99
N LEU A 221 0.66 72.16 15.17
CA LEU A 221 0.22 72.54 13.83
C LEU A 221 -1.02 73.46 13.85
N ALA A 222 -1.91 73.31 14.85
CA ALA A 222 -3.13 74.11 14.95
C ALA A 222 -2.88 75.59 15.31
N GLY A 223 -1.73 75.93 15.91
CA GLY A 223 -1.39 77.29 16.37
C GLY A 223 -0.76 78.21 15.31
N ARG A 224 -0.62 77.77 14.05
CA ARG A 224 0.10 78.53 13.01
C ARG A 224 -0.85 79.08 11.93
N THR A 225 -1.87 79.83 12.36
CA THR A 225 -2.64 80.72 11.48
C THR A 225 -1.79 81.95 11.14
N GLY A 226 -1.78 82.30 9.85
CA GLY A 226 -0.76 83.13 9.22
C GLY A 226 -0.74 84.62 9.61
N LEU A 227 0.43 85.22 9.36
CA LEU A 227 0.78 86.63 9.44
C LEU A 227 -0.35 87.58 9.00
N GLN A 228 -0.70 88.53 9.89
CA GLN A 228 -1.35 89.79 9.53
C GLN A 228 -0.43 90.61 8.63
N ARG A 229 -0.93 90.97 7.43
CA ARG A 229 -0.29 91.89 6.49
C ARG A 229 -0.66 93.32 6.92
N LEU A 230 0.26 94.02 7.59
CA LEU A 230 0.20 95.47 7.77
C LEU A 230 0.73 96.15 6.49
N ALA A 231 -0.13 96.90 5.81
CA ALA A 231 0.24 98.05 4.99
C ALA A 231 -1.05 98.82 4.65
N GLY A 232 -1.14 100.07 5.11
CA GLY A 232 -2.12 101.04 4.62
C GLY A 232 -1.63 101.71 3.34
N ASP A 233 -2.55 102.24 2.55
CA ASP A 233 -2.62 103.66 2.18
C ASP A 233 -3.83 103.94 1.25
N GLU A 234 -4.31 105.18 1.35
CA GLU A 234 -5.41 105.91 0.65
C GLU A 234 -6.85 105.80 1.19
#